data_AF-A0A543KEM2-F1
#
_entry.id   AF-A0A543KEM2-F1
#
_cell.length_a   1.000
_cell.length_b   1.000
_cell.length_c   1.000
_cell.angle_alpha   90.00
_cell.angle_beta   90.00
_cell.angle_gamma   90.00
#
_symmetry.space_group_name_H-M   'P 1'
#
loop_
_entity.id
_entity.type
_entity.pdbx_description
1 polymer ?
#
loop_
_entity_poly.entity_id
_entity_poly.type
_entity_poly.pdbx_seq_one_letter_code
_entity_poly.pdbx_strand_id
1 'polypeptide(L)'
;MTRPFLPIPDSDWPAEIDDMREGFAGQLNVYRVMAHHPDLLRAWSGLRAHIVHASALGRARAEVVILRLAHRVSSSYEWNQHVARGLSAGLSKPRIASLRGPLAGMGQDDAILAGAVDHLLDHSKLPPAQMAQLEDLIGRPAVLDLMATLGMYLTLGFLLNSTNCPLDADIATELAQNAPELRV
;
A
#
# COMPACT_ATOMS: atom_id res chain seq x y z
N MET A 1 9.22 20.22 22.65
CA MET A 1 9.63 19.10 21.76
C MET A 1 8.45 18.17 21.61
N THR A 2 8.00 17.92 20.38
CA THR A 2 6.91 16.98 20.09
C THR A 2 7.41 15.55 20.30
N ARG A 3 6.63 14.70 20.99
CA ARG A 3 6.95 13.27 21.12
C ARG A 3 6.85 12.62 19.72
N PRO A 4 7.82 11.79 19.30
CA PRO A 4 7.76 11.12 18.01
C PRO A 4 6.68 10.02 18.02
N PHE A 5 6.02 9.83 16.88
CA PHE A 5 5.08 8.73 16.66
C PHE A 5 5.83 7.43 16.33
N LEU A 6 6.45 6.83 17.34
CA LEU A 6 7.13 5.54 17.21
C LEU A 6 6.13 4.38 17.25
N PRO A 7 6.43 3.22 16.63
CA PRO A 7 5.63 2.02 16.82
C PRO A 7 5.46 1.70 18.32
N ILE A 8 4.22 1.66 18.80
CA ILE A 8 3.90 1.31 20.19
C ILE A 8 4.32 -0.15 20.45
N PRO A 9 5.17 -0.44 21.46
CA PRO A 9 5.51 -1.81 21.85
C PRO A 9 4.35 -2.49 22.59
N ASP A 10 4.41 -3.82 22.72
CA ASP A 10 3.34 -4.60 23.37
C ASP A 10 3.07 -4.19 24.82
N SER A 11 4.10 -3.77 25.57
CA SER A 11 3.97 -3.30 26.95
C SER A 11 3.13 -2.04 27.09
N ASP A 12 3.05 -1.25 26.02
CA ASP A 12 2.42 0.07 26.00
C ASP A 12 1.19 0.08 25.07
N TRP A 13 0.72 -1.10 24.64
CA TRP A 13 -0.42 -1.22 23.73
C TRP A 13 -1.70 -0.64 24.38
N PRO A 14 -2.50 0.18 23.67
CA PRO A 14 -3.66 0.81 24.28
C PRO A 14 -4.73 -0.22 24.65
N ALA A 15 -5.20 -0.17 25.89
CA ALA A 15 -6.20 -1.11 26.40
C ALA A 15 -7.53 -1.06 25.63
N GLU A 16 -7.86 0.11 25.07
CA GLU A 16 -9.07 0.34 24.29
C GLU A 16 -9.12 -0.48 23.00
N ILE A 17 -7.99 -0.97 22.49
CA ILE A 17 -7.84 -1.78 21.27
C ILE A 17 -7.03 -3.06 21.53
N ASP A 18 -7.02 -3.57 22.76
CA ASP A 18 -6.30 -4.81 23.11
C ASP A 18 -6.78 -6.01 22.25
N ASP A 19 -8.06 -6.00 21.86
CA ASP A 19 -8.66 -6.97 20.93
C ASP A 19 -7.99 -7.01 19.54
N MET A 20 -7.29 -5.95 19.16
CA MET A 20 -6.60 -5.82 17.87
C MET A 20 -5.11 -6.20 17.93
N ARG A 21 -4.52 -6.37 19.14
CA ARG A 21 -3.07 -6.55 19.32
C ARG A 21 -2.54 -7.79 18.61
N GLU A 22 -3.19 -8.93 18.81
CA GLU A 22 -2.76 -10.22 18.23
C GLU A 22 -3.03 -10.31 16.71
N GLY A 23 -3.81 -9.37 16.17
CA GLY A 23 -4.16 -9.30 14.77
C GLY A 23 -3.18 -8.48 13.92
N PHE A 24 -3.67 -7.98 12.78
CA PHE A 24 -2.85 -7.22 11.84
C PHE A 24 -2.21 -5.97 12.47
N ALA A 25 -2.85 -5.39 13.50
CA ALA A 25 -2.46 -4.10 14.05
C ALA A 25 -1.21 -4.18 14.93
N GLY A 26 -1.04 -5.25 15.71
CA GLY A 26 0.21 -5.48 16.44
C GLY A 26 1.31 -6.12 15.58
N GLN A 27 0.99 -6.67 14.41
CA GLN A 27 2.02 -7.30 13.57
C GLN A 27 2.85 -6.33 12.75
N LEU A 28 2.32 -5.15 12.41
CA LEU A 28 3.00 -4.20 11.52
C LEU A 28 3.20 -2.83 12.18
N ASN A 29 4.42 -2.30 12.05
CA ASN A 29 4.83 -1.01 12.60
C ASN A 29 3.90 0.14 12.18
N VAL A 30 3.42 0.15 10.94
CA VAL A 30 2.48 1.19 10.45
C VAL A 30 1.22 1.30 11.32
N TYR A 31 0.69 0.17 11.79
CA TYR A 31 -0.52 0.17 12.62
C TYR A 31 -0.21 0.39 14.09
N ARG A 32 0.98 -0.01 14.56
CA ARG A 32 1.50 0.40 15.88
C ARG A 32 1.72 1.92 15.98
N VAL A 33 2.05 2.58 14.87
CA VAL A 33 2.10 4.05 14.78
C VAL A 33 0.68 4.62 14.76
N MET A 34 -0.24 4.04 13.98
CA MET A 34 -1.65 4.48 13.96
C MET A 34 -2.35 4.29 15.32
N ALA A 35 -1.91 3.32 16.14
CA ALA A 35 -2.44 3.02 17.47
C ALA A 35 -2.24 4.16 18.49
N HIS A 36 -1.43 5.19 18.19
CA HIS A 36 -1.45 6.46 18.93
C HIS A 36 -2.82 7.16 18.88
N HIS A 37 -3.70 6.75 17.96
CA HIS A 37 -5.11 7.13 17.92
C HIS A 37 -6.00 5.87 17.79
N PRO A 38 -6.41 5.25 18.91
CA PRO A 38 -7.16 3.98 18.91
C PRO A 38 -8.45 4.01 18.08
N ASP A 39 -9.24 5.08 18.17
CA ASP A 39 -10.48 5.21 17.39
C ASP A 39 -10.24 5.24 15.87
N LEU A 40 -9.16 5.90 15.42
CA LEU A 40 -8.76 5.90 14.02
C LEU A 40 -8.38 4.50 13.55
N LEU A 41 -7.55 3.77 14.31
CA LEU A 41 -7.15 2.40 13.97
C LEU A 41 -8.36 1.45 13.93
N ARG A 42 -9.31 1.61 14.84
CA ARG A 42 -10.56 0.84 14.84
C ARG A 42 -11.40 1.12 13.60
N ALA A 43 -11.62 2.40 13.26
CA ALA A 43 -12.34 2.78 12.04
C ALA A 43 -11.62 2.29 10.77
N TRP A 44 -10.29 2.35 10.76
CA TRP A 44 -9.44 1.87 9.67
C TRP A 44 -9.61 0.38 9.37
N SER A 45 -9.80 -0.44 10.41
CA SER A 45 -9.85 -1.90 10.30
C SER A 45 -10.91 -2.39 9.32
N GLY A 46 -12.09 -1.76 9.27
CA GLY A 46 -13.18 -2.14 8.37
C GLY A 46 -12.86 -1.86 6.90
N LEU A 47 -12.37 -0.66 6.59
CA LEU A 47 -11.94 -0.32 5.23
C LEU A 47 -10.77 -1.21 4.78
N ARG A 48 -9.78 -1.38 5.65
CA ARG A 48 -8.64 -2.28 5.40
C ARG A 48 -9.11 -3.71 5.10
N ALA A 49 -10.06 -4.23 5.88
CA ALA A 49 -10.55 -5.59 5.68
C ALA A 49 -11.13 -5.78 4.26
N HIS A 50 -11.90 -4.80 3.78
CA HIS A 50 -12.39 -4.80 2.40
C HIS A 50 -11.25 -4.76 1.39
N ILE A 51 -10.38 -3.74 1.46
CA ILE A 51 -9.31 -3.52 0.47
C ILE A 51 -8.30 -4.68 0.43
N VAL A 52 -7.93 -5.23 1.57
CA VAL A 52 -6.89 -6.27 1.66
C VAL A 52 -7.44 -7.68 1.39
N HIS A 53 -8.70 -7.97 1.75
CA HIS A 53 -9.23 -9.34 1.73
C HIS A 53 -10.41 -9.55 0.78
N ALA A 54 -11.25 -8.54 0.54
CA ALA A 54 -12.49 -8.66 -0.24
C ALA A 54 -12.48 -7.87 -1.56
N SER A 55 -11.37 -7.21 -1.90
CA SER A 55 -11.25 -6.38 -3.10
C SER A 55 -11.46 -7.19 -4.38
N ALA A 56 -12.28 -6.66 -5.28
CA ALA A 56 -12.52 -7.16 -6.62
C ALA A 56 -11.32 -6.95 -7.56
N LEU A 57 -10.35 -6.11 -7.18
CA LEU A 57 -9.16 -5.83 -7.99
C LEU A 57 -8.25 -7.07 -8.15
N GLY A 58 -8.24 -7.95 -7.14
CA GLY A 58 -7.35 -9.11 -7.08
C GLY A 58 -5.93 -8.74 -6.67
N ARG A 59 -5.24 -9.68 -6.01
CA ARG A 59 -3.97 -9.43 -5.31
C ARG A 59 -2.89 -8.85 -6.22
N ALA A 60 -2.59 -9.48 -7.35
CA ALA A 60 -1.51 -9.04 -8.24
C ALA A 60 -1.72 -7.61 -8.78
N ARG A 61 -2.96 -7.23 -9.12
CA ARG A 61 -3.30 -5.90 -9.62
C ARG A 61 -3.29 -4.84 -8.51
N ALA A 62 -3.72 -5.20 -7.30
CA ALA A 62 -3.60 -4.33 -6.13
C ALA A 62 -2.12 -3.98 -5.87
N GLU A 63 -1.21 -4.95 -5.95
CA GLU A 63 0.22 -4.68 -5.76
C GLU A 63 0.79 -3.72 -6.82
N VAL A 64 0.32 -3.77 -8.07
CA VAL A 64 0.70 -2.79 -9.11
C VAL A 64 0.28 -1.38 -8.73
N VAL A 65 -0.97 -1.22 -8.29
CA VAL A 65 -1.52 0.08 -7.84
C VAL A 65 -0.73 0.63 -6.65
N ILE A 66 -0.47 -0.21 -5.65
CA ILE A 66 0.19 0.18 -4.41
C ILE A 66 1.67 0.50 -4.64
N LEU A 67 2.39 -0.34 -5.39
CA LEU A 67 3.81 -0.10 -5.72
C LEU A 67 3.99 1.17 -6.56
N ARG A 68 3.09 1.41 -7.55
CA ARG A 68 3.14 2.65 -8.33
C ARG A 68 2.91 3.87 -7.44
N LEU A 69 1.91 3.82 -6.57
CA LEU A 69 1.64 4.89 -5.62
C LEU A 69 2.83 5.12 -4.68
N ALA A 70 3.35 4.06 -4.05
CA ALA A 70 4.47 4.15 -3.11
C ALA A 70 5.69 4.81 -3.74
N HIS A 71 5.98 4.50 -5.01
CA HIS A 71 7.00 5.19 -5.79
C HIS A 71 6.65 6.68 -5.99
N ARG A 72 5.43 6.99 -6.42
CA ARG A 72 4.96 8.36 -6.69
C ARG A 72 4.97 9.27 -5.45
N VAL A 73 4.75 8.72 -4.27
CA VAL A 73 4.77 9.48 -2.99
C VAL A 73 6.05 9.28 -2.18
N SER A 74 7.07 8.64 -2.76
CA SER A 74 8.36 8.38 -2.12
C SER A 74 8.27 7.67 -0.76
N SER A 75 7.32 6.74 -0.62
CA SER A 75 7.12 5.96 0.60
C SER A 75 7.97 4.69 0.58
N SER A 76 9.15 4.74 1.20
CA SER A 76 10.06 3.57 1.29
C SER A 76 9.44 2.41 2.07
N TYR A 77 8.70 2.70 3.15
CA TYR A 77 8.02 1.65 3.92
C TYR A 77 7.02 0.88 3.07
N GLU A 78 6.11 1.57 2.37
CA GLU A 78 5.12 0.92 1.52
C GLU A 78 5.78 0.19 0.37
N TRP A 79 6.76 0.80 -0.29
CA TRP A 79 7.49 0.16 -1.37
C TRP A 79 8.07 -1.18 -0.93
N ASN A 80 8.83 -1.20 0.17
CA ASN A 80 9.48 -2.42 0.65
C ASN A 80 8.46 -3.49 1.10
N GLN A 81 7.44 -3.12 1.89
CA GLN A 81 6.34 -4.03 2.26
C GLN A 81 5.66 -4.65 1.03
N HIS A 82 5.42 -3.84 0.01
CA HIS A 82 4.69 -4.27 -1.18
C HIS A 82 5.57 -4.94 -2.24
N VAL A 83 6.90 -4.81 -2.19
CA VAL A 83 7.80 -5.68 -2.95
C VAL A 83 7.63 -7.12 -2.47
N ALA A 84 7.69 -7.37 -1.16
CA ALA A 84 7.53 -8.71 -0.58
C ALA A 84 6.14 -9.30 -0.91
N ARG A 85 5.08 -8.50 -0.75
CA ARG A 85 3.71 -8.91 -1.09
C ARG A 85 3.50 -9.12 -2.60
N GLY A 86 4.09 -8.27 -3.43
CA GLY A 86 4.11 -8.38 -4.89
C GLY A 86 4.72 -9.69 -5.36
N LEU A 87 5.90 -10.04 -4.84
CA LEU A 87 6.56 -11.32 -5.12
C LEU A 87 5.67 -12.50 -4.69
N SER A 88 5.11 -12.43 -3.48
CA SER A 88 4.17 -13.45 -2.96
C SER A 88 2.87 -13.56 -3.77
N ALA A 89 2.47 -12.48 -4.45
CA ALA A 89 1.32 -12.46 -5.36
C ALA A 89 1.67 -12.91 -6.80
N GLY A 90 2.91 -13.31 -7.06
CA GLY A 90 3.37 -13.84 -8.34
C GLY A 90 3.90 -12.79 -9.32
N LEU A 91 4.15 -11.54 -8.88
CA LEU A 91 4.86 -10.58 -9.72
C LEU A 91 6.34 -10.97 -9.78
N SER A 92 6.93 -10.87 -10.97
CA SER A 92 8.37 -11.06 -11.13
C SER A 92 9.13 -9.80 -10.71
N LYS A 93 10.41 -9.96 -10.33
CA LYS A 93 11.28 -8.82 -9.99
C LYS A 93 11.37 -7.77 -11.10
N PRO A 94 11.54 -8.13 -12.40
CA PRO A 94 11.54 -7.14 -13.48
C PRO A 94 10.20 -6.40 -13.61
N ARG A 95 9.07 -7.10 -13.40
CA ARG A 95 7.75 -6.47 -13.41
C ARG A 95 7.63 -5.43 -12.29
N ILE A 96 8.01 -5.78 -11.05
CA ILE A 96 8.04 -4.83 -9.92
C ILE A 96 8.99 -3.66 -10.19
N ALA A 97 10.20 -3.93 -10.68
CA ALA A 97 11.18 -2.90 -10.99
C ALA A 97 10.64 -1.87 -12.00
N SER A 98 9.87 -2.32 -13.00
CA SER A 98 9.28 -1.45 -14.02
C SER A 98 8.31 -0.42 -13.46
N LEU A 99 7.69 -0.67 -12.30
CA LEU A 99 6.71 0.22 -11.67
C LEU A 99 7.30 1.56 -11.17
N ARG A 100 8.64 1.63 -11.02
CA ARG A 100 9.39 2.88 -10.75
C ARG A 100 9.72 3.66 -12.02
N GLY A 101 9.46 3.09 -13.19
CA GLY A 101 9.83 3.62 -14.48
C GLY A 101 8.69 4.34 -15.20
N PRO A 102 8.91 4.71 -16.48
CA PRO A 102 7.85 5.21 -17.35
C PRO A 102 6.85 4.11 -17.69
N LEU A 103 5.57 4.49 -17.90
CA LEU A 103 4.50 3.56 -18.27
C LEU A 103 4.83 2.71 -19.52
N ALA A 104 5.58 3.28 -20.47
CA ALA A 104 6.01 2.59 -21.69
C ALA A 104 6.93 1.37 -21.44
N GLY A 105 7.53 1.26 -20.25
CA GLY A 105 8.34 0.11 -19.85
C GLY A 105 7.57 -1.00 -19.12
N MET A 106 6.24 -0.84 -18.94
CA MET A 106 5.39 -1.77 -18.22
C MET A 106 4.61 -2.67 -19.19
N GLY A 107 4.13 -3.81 -18.70
CA GLY A 107 3.13 -4.60 -19.45
C GLY A 107 1.84 -3.80 -19.65
N GLN A 108 1.07 -4.13 -20.69
CA GLN A 108 -0.11 -3.36 -21.08
C GLN A 108 -1.10 -3.11 -19.93
N ASP A 109 -1.50 -4.16 -19.22
CA ASP A 109 -2.44 -4.05 -18.09
C ASP A 109 -1.84 -3.21 -16.94
N ASP A 110 -0.56 -3.40 -16.65
CA ASP A 110 0.13 -2.66 -15.59
C ASP A 110 0.25 -1.17 -15.94
N ALA A 111 0.52 -0.84 -17.20
CA ALA A 111 0.57 0.53 -17.69
C ALA A 111 -0.79 1.24 -17.56
N ILE A 112 -1.90 0.52 -17.77
CA ILE A 112 -3.26 1.05 -17.59
C ILE A 112 -3.52 1.34 -16.10
N LEU A 113 -3.21 0.40 -15.21
CA LEU A 113 -3.40 0.56 -13.76
C LEU A 113 -2.49 1.66 -13.20
N ALA A 114 -1.21 1.65 -13.54
CA ALA A 114 -0.24 2.64 -13.11
C ALA A 114 -0.55 4.04 -13.69
N GLY A 115 -1.05 4.11 -14.94
CA GLY A 115 -1.51 5.35 -15.53
C GLY A 115 -2.75 5.92 -14.83
N ALA A 116 -3.62 5.06 -14.29
CA ALA A 116 -4.76 5.51 -13.48
C ALA A 116 -4.31 6.09 -12.13
N VAL A 117 -3.35 5.43 -11.48
CA VAL A 117 -2.67 5.96 -10.28
C VAL A 117 -2.08 7.33 -10.56
N ASP A 118 -1.32 7.45 -11.64
CA ASP A 118 -0.66 8.69 -12.01
C ASP A 118 -1.67 9.82 -12.22
N HIS A 119 -2.70 9.58 -13.03
CA HIS A 119 -3.70 10.58 -13.35
C HIS A 119 -4.54 11.01 -12.12
N LEU A 120 -4.85 10.08 -11.22
CA LEU A 120 -5.54 10.41 -9.97
C LEU A 120 -4.68 11.28 -9.04
N LEU A 121 -3.38 11.03 -8.95
CA LEU A 121 -2.47 11.87 -8.17
C LEU A 121 -2.26 13.26 -8.79
N ASP A 122 -2.12 13.32 -10.12
CA ASP A 122 -1.82 14.57 -10.83
C ASP A 122 -3.05 15.47 -11.03
N HIS A 123 -4.24 14.86 -11.15
CA HIS A 123 -5.46 15.57 -11.56
C HIS A 123 -6.68 15.31 -10.67
N SER A 124 -6.55 14.47 -9.64
CA SER A 124 -7.62 14.15 -8.67
C SER A 124 -8.90 13.55 -9.29
N LYS A 125 -8.83 13.08 -10.55
CA LYS A 125 -9.95 12.43 -11.24
C LYS A 125 -9.43 11.59 -12.40
N LEU A 126 -10.23 10.63 -12.87
CA LEU A 126 -10.00 9.91 -14.13
C LEU A 126 -10.87 10.54 -15.25
N PRO A 127 -10.35 10.74 -16.47
CA PRO A 127 -11.15 11.15 -17.60
C PRO A 127 -12.05 10.00 -18.09
N PRO A 128 -13.17 10.28 -18.77
CA PRO A 128 -14.13 9.23 -19.18
C PRO A 128 -13.52 8.10 -20.01
N ALA A 129 -12.56 8.41 -20.89
CA ALA A 129 -11.88 7.42 -21.70
C ALA A 129 -11.06 6.41 -20.86
N GLN A 130 -10.37 6.91 -19.82
CA GLN A 130 -9.58 6.05 -18.92
C GLN A 130 -10.49 5.25 -17.97
N MET A 131 -11.61 5.84 -17.53
CA MET A 131 -12.66 5.10 -16.81
C MET A 131 -13.17 3.92 -17.62
N ALA A 132 -13.56 4.14 -18.89
CA ALA A 132 -14.03 3.06 -19.77
C ALA A 132 -12.97 1.97 -19.96
N GLN A 133 -11.72 2.36 -20.22
CA GLN A 133 -10.61 1.42 -20.38
C GLN A 133 -10.37 0.55 -19.12
N LEU A 134 -10.49 1.14 -17.93
CA LEU A 134 -10.40 0.39 -16.68
C LEU A 134 -11.61 -0.53 -16.47
N GLU A 135 -12.82 -0.07 -16.77
CA GLU A 135 -14.02 -0.91 -16.68
C GLU A 135 -13.93 -2.14 -17.58
N ASP A 136 -13.40 -1.99 -18.81
CA ASP A 136 -13.17 -3.11 -19.73
C ASP A 136 -12.10 -4.09 -19.19
N LEU A 137 -11.05 -3.58 -18.54
CA LEU A 137 -9.93 -4.40 -18.07
C LEU A 137 -10.21 -5.17 -16.77
N ILE A 138 -10.77 -4.47 -15.77
CA ILE A 138 -10.91 -4.99 -14.40
C ILE A 138 -12.37 -5.09 -13.93
N GLY A 139 -13.32 -4.54 -14.68
CA GLY A 139 -14.72 -4.50 -14.30
C GLY A 139 -15.06 -3.38 -13.32
N ARG A 140 -16.31 -2.92 -13.35
CA ARG A 140 -16.79 -1.75 -12.58
C ARG A 140 -16.51 -1.81 -11.07
N PRO A 141 -16.74 -2.94 -10.37
CA PRO A 141 -16.43 -3.01 -8.93
C PRO A 141 -14.95 -2.78 -8.64
N ALA A 142 -14.07 -3.36 -9.44
CA ALA A 142 -12.62 -3.24 -9.26
C ALA A 142 -12.10 -1.83 -9.56
N VAL A 143 -12.77 -1.05 -10.42
CA VAL A 143 -12.43 0.37 -10.64
C VAL A 143 -12.65 1.18 -9.36
N LEU A 144 -13.74 0.93 -8.62
CA LEU A 144 -13.96 1.56 -7.33
C LEU A 144 -12.92 1.12 -6.30
N ASP A 145 -12.61 -0.18 -6.25
CA ASP A 145 -11.59 -0.71 -5.35
C ASP A 145 -10.19 -0.18 -5.66
N LEU A 146 -9.86 0.09 -6.93
CA LEU A 146 -8.60 0.75 -7.31
C LEU A 146 -8.51 2.14 -6.68
N MET A 147 -9.55 2.96 -6.82
CA MET A 147 -9.57 4.31 -6.25
C MET A 147 -9.52 4.29 -4.72
N ALA A 148 -10.26 3.37 -4.10
CA ALA A 148 -10.25 3.20 -2.64
C ALA A 148 -8.89 2.68 -2.14
N THR A 149 -8.25 1.76 -2.86
CA THR A 149 -6.89 1.29 -2.59
C THR A 149 -5.90 2.45 -2.66
N LEU A 150 -5.95 3.23 -3.74
CA LEU A 150 -5.10 4.41 -3.91
C LEU A 150 -5.26 5.40 -2.75
N GLY A 151 -6.49 5.75 -2.37
CA GLY A 151 -6.75 6.69 -1.28
C GLY A 151 -6.31 6.17 0.09
N MET A 152 -6.53 4.88 0.36
CA MET A 152 -6.08 4.21 1.59
C MET A 152 -4.56 4.28 1.70
N TYR A 153 -3.83 3.83 0.68
CA TYR A 153 -2.37 3.85 0.71
C TYR A 153 -1.81 5.28 0.63
N LEU A 154 -2.47 6.24 -0.01
CA LEU A 154 -2.03 7.63 0.03
C LEU A 154 -2.07 8.19 1.47
N THR A 155 -3.11 7.81 2.22
CA THR A 155 -3.23 8.16 3.65
C THR A 155 -2.12 7.51 4.48
N LEU A 156 -1.79 6.24 4.22
CA LEU A 156 -0.66 5.56 4.87
C LEU A 156 0.67 6.19 4.50
N GLY A 157 0.91 6.50 3.23
CA GLY A 157 2.11 7.19 2.75
C GLY A 157 2.35 8.50 3.50
N PHE A 158 1.30 9.31 3.74
CA PHE A 158 1.43 10.51 4.58
C PHE A 158 1.83 10.19 6.02
N LEU A 159 1.19 9.21 6.65
CA LEU A 159 1.52 8.79 8.02
C LEU A 159 2.96 8.28 8.10
N LEU A 160 3.34 7.37 7.21
CA LEU A 160 4.65 6.72 7.20
C LEU A 160 5.79 7.72 6.97
N ASN A 161 5.65 8.58 5.96
CA ASN A 161 6.66 9.59 5.65
C ASN A 161 6.76 10.66 6.75
N SER A 162 5.62 11.09 7.31
CA SER A 162 5.61 12.14 8.34
C SER A 162 6.11 11.64 9.71
N THR A 163 5.93 10.35 10.00
CA THR A 163 6.35 9.74 11.27
C THR A 163 7.73 9.09 11.21
N ASN A 164 8.32 8.95 10.01
CA ASN A 164 9.54 8.17 9.77
C ASN A 164 9.41 6.74 10.33
N CYS A 165 8.26 6.11 10.09
CA CYS A 165 7.96 4.78 10.59
C CYS A 165 9.01 3.77 10.09
N PRO A 166 9.68 3.01 10.98
CA PRO A 166 10.69 2.05 10.58
C PRO A 166 10.05 0.84 9.88
N LEU A 167 10.71 0.33 8.85
CA LEU A 167 10.32 -0.92 8.20
C LEU A 167 10.36 -2.08 9.21
N ASP A 168 9.42 -3.02 9.05
CA ASP A 168 9.38 -4.23 9.86
C ASP A 168 10.63 -5.10 9.62
N ALA A 169 11.20 -5.65 10.69
CA ALA A 169 12.52 -6.29 10.65
C ALA A 169 12.52 -7.59 9.82
N ASP A 170 11.41 -8.32 9.82
CA ASP A 170 11.19 -9.51 9.02
C ASP A 170 11.17 -9.17 7.52
N ILE A 171 10.45 -8.12 7.12
CA ILE A 171 10.42 -7.63 5.74
C ILE A 171 11.81 -7.15 5.31
N ALA A 172 12.51 -6.40 6.17
CA ALA A 172 13.88 -5.96 5.88
C ALA A 172 14.82 -7.15 5.64
N THR A 173 14.66 -8.23 6.40
CA THR A 173 15.42 -9.48 6.27
C THR A 173 15.06 -10.23 4.99
N GLU A 174 13.76 -10.41 4.73
CA GLU A 174 13.26 -11.10 3.54
C GLU A 174 13.78 -10.44 2.25
N LEU A 175 13.68 -9.12 2.15
CA LEU A 175 14.14 -8.39 0.97
C LEU A 175 15.65 -8.45 0.81
N ALA A 176 16.42 -8.42 1.91
CA ALA A 176 17.87 -8.56 1.84
C ALA A 176 18.30 -9.90 1.21
N GLN A 177 17.54 -10.96 1.49
CA GLN A 177 17.82 -12.31 1.02
C GLN A 177 17.29 -12.55 -0.40
N ASN A 178 16.06 -12.08 -0.67
CA ASN A 178 15.31 -12.51 -1.84
C ASN A 178 15.27 -11.48 -2.96
N ALA A 179 15.36 -10.18 -2.67
CA ALA A 179 15.25 -9.11 -3.67
C ALA A 179 16.00 -7.82 -3.29
N PRO A 180 17.31 -7.88 -2.97
CA PRO A 180 18.07 -6.71 -2.51
C PRO A 180 18.09 -5.58 -3.56
N GLU A 181 17.99 -5.91 -4.85
CA GLU A 181 17.97 -4.96 -5.97
C GLU A 181 16.69 -4.13 -6.07
N LEU A 182 15.62 -4.55 -5.39
CA LEU A 182 14.34 -3.85 -5.37
C LEU A 182 14.18 -2.93 -4.17
N ARG A 183 15.05 -3.02 -3.16
CA ARG A 183 14.94 -2.21 -1.94
C ARG A 183 15.16 -0.72 -2.22
N VAL A 184 14.54 0.13 -1.41
CA VAL A 184 14.73 1.59 -1.39
C VAL A 184 14.85 2.14 0.01
#